data_AF-A0A7S0BF57-F1
#
_entry.id   AF-A0A7S0BF57-F1
#
_cell.length_a   1.000
_cell.length_b   1.000
_cell.length_c   1.000
_cell.angle_alpha   90.00
_cell.angle_beta   90.00
_cell.angle_gamma   90.00
#
_symmetry.space_group_name_H-M   'P 1'
#
loop_
_entity.id
_entity.type
_entity.pdbx_description
1 polymer ?
#
loop_
_entity_poly.entity_id
_entity_poly.type
_entity_poly.pdbx_seq_one_letter_code
_entity_poly.pdbx_strand_id
1 'polypeptide(L)'
;YQEILEIADEKLSIFFSQTPVATLTVKPIDELQAQYSPPAHYHPALRAEEQPAIFFANCSRPETRPKYQMEAIALHEGVPGHHMQLGIAQEKPGLPRLRRSETSCCLSFVQGWALYAEHLGE
;
A
#
# COMPACT_ATOMS: atom_id res chain seq x y z
N TYR A 1 -3.05 -3.08 -11.81
CA TYR A 1 -2.54 -2.48 -10.56
C TYR A 1 -1.92 -1.13 -10.82
N GLN A 2 -0.85 -1.01 -11.63
CA GLN A 2 -0.23 0.29 -11.95
C GLN A 2 -1.26 1.34 -12.40
N GLU A 3 -2.04 1.04 -13.44
CA GLU A 3 -3.10 1.94 -13.96
C GLU A 3 -4.14 2.33 -12.90
N ILE A 4 -4.55 1.39 -12.05
CA ILE A 4 -5.52 1.66 -10.96
C ILE A 4 -4.92 2.61 -9.93
N LEU A 5 -3.65 2.40 -9.56
CA LEU A 5 -2.94 3.24 -8.61
C LEU A 5 -2.71 4.65 -9.15
N GLU A 6 -2.41 4.80 -10.44
CA GLU A 6 -2.29 6.10 -11.10
C GLU A 6 -3.61 6.88 -11.05
N ILE A 7 -4.73 6.24 -11.42
CA ILE A 7 -6.07 6.84 -11.33
C ILE A 7 -6.42 7.25 -9.89
N ALA A 8 -6.07 6.42 -8.91
CA ALA A 8 -6.31 6.72 -7.51
C ALA A 8 -5.43 7.88 -7.01
N ASP A 9 -4.16 7.92 -7.41
CA ASP A 9 -3.20 8.97 -7.06
C ASP A 9 -3.65 10.35 -7.56
N GLU A 10 -4.15 10.43 -8.80
CA GLU A 10 -4.71 11.67 -9.38
C GLU A 10 -5.85 12.26 -8.54
N LYS A 11 -6.66 11.39 -7.90
CA LYS A 11 -7.80 11.79 -7.07
C LYS A 11 -7.43 12.09 -5.62
N LEU A 12 -6.23 11.72 -5.15
CA LEU A 12 -5.86 11.85 -3.74
C LEU A 12 -6.00 13.28 -3.21
N SER A 13 -5.64 14.27 -4.02
CA SER A 13 -5.68 15.69 -3.63
C SER A 13 -7.08 16.20 -3.27
N ILE A 14 -8.14 15.50 -3.71
CA ILE A 14 -9.53 15.81 -3.36
C ILE A 14 -9.84 15.45 -1.90
N PHE A 15 -9.19 14.39 -1.39
CA PHE A 15 -9.51 13.79 -0.10
C PHE A 15 -8.44 14.03 0.98
N PHE A 16 -7.18 14.16 0.57
CA PHE A 16 -6.03 14.21 1.48
C PHE A 16 -5.13 15.40 1.20
N SER A 17 -4.79 16.13 2.26
CA SER A 17 -3.87 17.27 2.19
C SER A 17 -2.39 16.90 2.33
N GLN A 18 -2.10 15.62 2.59
CA GLN A 18 -0.75 15.11 2.83
C GLN A 18 -0.61 13.74 2.15
N THR A 19 0.51 13.57 1.45
CA THR A 19 0.95 12.31 0.83
C THR A 19 2.37 12.00 1.31
N PRO A 20 2.78 10.73 1.34
CA PRO A 20 4.17 10.39 1.60
C PRO A 20 5.09 10.96 0.51
N VAL A 21 6.32 11.29 0.91
CA VAL A 21 7.42 11.66 0.01
C VAL A 21 7.91 10.42 -0.75
N ALA A 22 7.92 9.26 -0.10
CA ALA A 22 8.29 8.00 -0.72
C ALA A 22 7.35 7.69 -1.89
N THR A 23 7.91 7.40 -3.07
CA THR A 23 7.13 6.94 -4.21
C THR A 23 6.73 5.46 -4.05
N LEU A 24 5.68 5.04 -4.76
CA LEU A 24 5.23 3.64 -4.81
C LEU A 24 5.59 3.00 -6.15
N THR A 25 6.19 1.82 -6.13
CA THR A 25 6.45 1.03 -7.34
C THR A 25 5.79 -0.34 -7.23
N VAL A 26 5.16 -0.80 -8.32
CA VAL A 26 4.60 -2.15 -8.40
C VAL A 26 5.67 -3.14 -8.86
N LYS A 27 5.86 -4.23 -8.12
CA LYS A 27 6.77 -5.34 -8.49
C LYS A 27 6.05 -6.69 -8.38
N PRO A 28 6.38 -7.67 -9.23
CA PRO A 28 5.87 -9.04 -9.03
C PRO A 28 6.49 -9.65 -7.76
N ILE A 29 5.72 -10.49 -7.08
CA ILE A 29 6.25 -11.40 -6.04
C ILE A 29 7.14 -12.45 -6.71
N ASP A 30 8.24 -12.80 -6.07
CA ASP A 30 9.13 -13.88 -6.51
C ASP A 30 8.36 -15.20 -6.68
N GLU A 31 8.63 -15.93 -7.77
CA GLU A 31 7.88 -17.14 -8.13
C GLU A 31 7.90 -18.21 -7.03
N LEU A 32 9.01 -18.33 -6.29
CA LEU A 32 9.15 -19.32 -5.21
C LEU A 32 8.23 -19.00 -4.03
N GLN A 33 7.95 -17.71 -3.80
CA GLN A 33 7.11 -17.22 -2.72
C GLN A 33 5.64 -17.06 -3.14
N ALA A 34 5.39 -16.87 -4.44
CA ALA A 34 4.08 -16.48 -4.97
C ALA A 34 2.95 -17.46 -4.59
N GLN A 35 3.24 -18.77 -4.52
CA GLN A 35 2.23 -19.77 -4.15
C GLN A 35 1.75 -19.69 -2.69
N TYR A 36 2.55 -19.08 -1.80
CA TYR A 36 2.27 -18.95 -0.36
C TYR A 36 1.94 -17.51 0.04
N SER A 37 1.93 -16.59 -0.93
CA SER A 37 1.75 -15.17 -0.70
C SER A 37 0.30 -14.73 -0.93
N PRO A 38 -0.15 -13.66 -0.24
CA PRO A 38 -1.45 -13.04 -0.53
C PRO A 38 -1.52 -12.51 -1.98
N PRO A 39 -2.71 -12.10 -2.46
CA PRO A 39 -2.89 -11.50 -3.79
C PRO A 39 -1.99 -10.28 -4.06
N ALA A 40 -1.73 -9.48 -3.02
CA ALA A 40 -0.74 -8.44 -2.99
C ALA A 40 -0.29 -8.20 -1.55
N HIS A 41 0.82 -7.50 -1.37
CA HIS A 41 1.21 -6.93 -0.08
C HIS A 41 2.09 -5.69 -0.26
N TYR A 42 2.04 -4.80 0.72
CA TYR A 42 2.84 -3.59 0.77
C TYR A 42 4.18 -3.79 1.50
N HIS A 43 5.20 -3.07 1.06
CA HIS A 43 6.47 -2.93 1.76
C HIS A 43 6.89 -1.45 1.81
N PRO A 44 7.08 -0.87 3.01
CA PRO A 44 7.41 0.54 3.15
C PRO A 44 8.84 0.86 2.70
N ALA A 45 9.05 2.07 2.20
CA ALA A 45 10.39 2.58 1.98
C ALA A 45 11.17 2.63 3.30
N LEU A 46 12.40 2.12 3.31
CA LEU A 46 13.30 2.27 4.47
C LEU A 46 13.63 3.74 4.74
N ARG A 47 13.83 4.50 3.65
CA ARG A 47 14.04 5.94 3.62
C ARG A 47 13.42 6.47 2.33
N ALA A 48 12.51 7.43 2.47
CA ALA A 48 11.66 7.93 1.39
C ALA A 48 12.45 8.34 0.13
N GLU A 49 13.60 9.00 0.32
CA GLU A 49 14.40 9.54 -0.78
C GLU A 49 15.43 8.55 -1.36
N GLU A 50 15.67 7.41 -0.70
CA GLU A 50 16.67 6.44 -1.17
C GLU A 50 16.05 5.32 -2.02
N GLN A 51 14.87 4.85 -1.63
CA GLN A 51 14.22 3.70 -2.27
C GLN A 51 12.69 3.86 -2.25
N PRO A 52 12.00 3.51 -3.35
CA PRO A 52 10.54 3.52 -3.36
C PRO A 52 9.98 2.47 -2.42
N ALA A 53 8.78 2.74 -1.89
CA ALA A 53 7.95 1.71 -1.32
C ALA A 53 7.48 0.75 -2.43
N ILE A 54 7.15 -0.49 -2.07
CA ILE A 54 6.85 -1.53 -3.04
C ILE A 54 5.44 -2.07 -2.80
N PHE A 55 4.62 -2.02 -3.83
CA PHE A 55 3.41 -2.83 -3.94
C PHE A 55 3.81 -4.14 -4.62
N PHE A 56 3.78 -5.24 -3.88
CA PHE A 56 4.06 -6.56 -4.44
C PHE A 56 2.78 -7.20 -4.97
N ALA A 57 2.71 -7.45 -6.28
CA ALA A 57 1.59 -8.10 -6.94
C ALA A 57 1.86 -9.60 -7.12
N ASN A 58 0.91 -10.44 -6.72
CA ASN A 58 1.00 -11.88 -6.94
C ASN A 58 0.55 -12.25 -8.36
N CYS A 59 1.51 -12.56 -9.22
CA CYS A 59 1.26 -12.95 -10.61
C CYS A 59 1.04 -14.46 -10.80
N SER A 60 1.10 -15.27 -9.73
CA SER A 60 0.89 -16.72 -9.83
C SER A 60 -0.60 -17.06 -9.91
N ARG A 61 -1.01 -17.89 -10.87
CA ARG A 61 -2.40 -18.32 -11.08
C ARG A 61 -3.42 -17.17 -11.16
N PRO A 62 -3.21 -16.18 -12.06
CA PRO A 62 -4.10 -15.02 -12.17
C PRO A 62 -5.57 -15.39 -12.47
N GLU A 63 -5.80 -16.53 -13.12
CA GLU A 63 -7.13 -17.09 -13.38
C GLU A 63 -7.95 -17.38 -12.11
N THR A 64 -7.30 -17.54 -10.96
CA THR A 64 -7.96 -17.75 -9.66
C THR A 64 -8.44 -16.46 -9.00
N ARG A 65 -8.11 -15.29 -9.58
CA ARG A 65 -8.40 -13.98 -8.98
C ARG A 65 -9.28 -13.14 -9.90
N PRO A 66 -10.53 -12.85 -9.51
CA PRO A 66 -11.39 -12.00 -10.30
C PRO A 66 -10.85 -10.57 -10.44
N LYS A 67 -10.96 -10.00 -11.64
CA LYS A 67 -10.49 -8.62 -11.92
C LYS A 67 -11.17 -7.56 -11.05
N TYR A 68 -12.43 -7.75 -10.65
CA TYR A 68 -13.15 -6.78 -9.84
C TYR A 68 -12.54 -6.56 -8.45
N GLN A 69 -11.74 -7.51 -7.95
CA GLN A 69 -11.06 -7.36 -6.66
C GLN A 69 -9.79 -6.50 -6.76
N MET A 70 -9.25 -6.31 -7.97
CA MET A 70 -7.98 -5.62 -8.15
C MET A 70 -8.04 -4.16 -7.68
N GLU A 71 -9.19 -3.51 -7.81
CA GLU A 71 -9.37 -2.13 -7.37
C GLU A 71 -9.31 -2.03 -5.85
N ALA A 72 -10.13 -2.80 -5.14
CA ALA A 72 -10.07 -2.88 -3.68
C ALA A 72 -8.66 -3.19 -3.16
N ILE A 73 -7.98 -4.19 -3.74
CA ILE A 73 -6.60 -4.55 -3.35
C ILE A 73 -5.61 -3.41 -3.63
N ALA A 74 -5.76 -2.70 -4.75
CA ALA A 74 -4.91 -1.54 -5.08
C ALA A 74 -5.07 -0.43 -4.04
N LEU A 75 -6.31 -0.13 -3.65
CA LEU A 75 -6.61 0.89 -2.65
C LEU A 75 -6.14 0.48 -1.26
N HIS A 76 -6.26 -0.81 -0.91
CA HIS A 76 -5.83 -1.37 0.38
C HIS A 76 -4.31 -1.27 0.59
N GLU A 77 -3.53 -1.83 -0.33
CA GLU A 77 -2.07 -1.94 -0.18
C GLU A 77 -1.35 -0.67 -0.68
N GLY A 78 -1.96 0.08 -1.59
CA GLY A 78 -1.38 1.25 -2.22
C GLY A 78 -2.00 2.55 -1.71
N VAL A 79 -2.57 3.32 -2.64
CA VAL A 79 -3.16 4.63 -2.37
C VAL A 79 -4.69 4.55 -2.41
N PRO A 80 -5.43 5.02 -1.38
CA PRO A 80 -4.98 5.73 -0.19
C PRO A 80 -4.66 4.85 1.05
N GLY A 81 -4.52 3.53 0.91
CA GLY A 81 -4.34 2.59 2.01
C GLY A 81 -2.95 2.58 2.66
N HIS A 82 -2.33 1.40 2.72
CA HIS A 82 -1.08 1.17 3.45
C HIS A 82 0.06 2.09 3.04
N HIS A 83 0.21 2.39 1.75
CA HIS A 83 1.26 3.29 1.29
C HIS A 83 1.15 4.69 1.93
N MET A 84 -0.05 5.27 1.93
CA MET A 84 -0.28 6.58 2.55
C MET A 84 -0.04 6.52 4.05
N GLN A 85 -0.69 5.58 4.75
CA GLN A 85 -0.66 5.53 6.21
C GLN A 85 0.76 5.32 6.74
N LEU A 86 1.44 4.31 6.22
CA LEU A 86 2.72 3.86 6.74
C LEU A 86 3.87 4.69 6.19
N GLY A 87 3.78 5.16 4.94
CA GLY A 87 4.72 6.14 4.39
C GLY A 87 4.74 7.42 5.22
N ILE A 88 3.58 8.02 5.49
CA ILE A 88 3.48 9.23 6.32
C ILE A 88 4.01 8.96 7.74
N ALA A 89 3.71 7.81 8.34
CA ALA A 89 4.20 7.47 9.67
C ALA A 89 5.73 7.38 9.73
N GLN A 90 6.38 6.81 8.70
CA GLN A 90 7.84 6.72 8.60
C GLN A 90 8.51 8.09 8.48
N GLU A 91 7.87 9.00 7.75
CA GLU A 91 8.40 10.33 7.45
C GLU A 91 8.10 11.36 8.55
N LYS A 92 7.17 11.07 9.45
CA LYS A 92 6.71 12.01 10.48
C LYS A 92 7.83 12.44 11.43
N PRO A 93 8.23 13.73 11.43
CA PRO A 93 9.24 14.24 12.35
C PRO A 93 8.79 14.12 13.81
N GLY A 94 9.74 13.83 14.71
CA GLY A 94 9.47 13.73 16.15
C GLY A 94 8.70 12.48 16.59
N LEU A 95 8.22 11.64 15.68
CA LEU A 95 7.58 10.36 16.05
C LEU A 95 8.66 9.36 16.52
N PRO A 96 8.53 8.74 17.72
CA PRO A 96 9.48 7.74 18.18
C PRO A 96 9.59 6.58 17.19
N ARG A 97 10.81 6.04 16.99
CA ARG A 97 11.06 4.94 16.02
C ARG A 97 10.11 3.76 16.19
N LEU A 98 9.77 3.41 17.43
CA LEU A 98 8.79 2.36 17.72
C LEU A 98 7.48 2.67 17.00
N ARG A 99 6.91 3.87 17.14
CA ARG A 99 5.64 4.25 16.51
C ARG A 99 5.71 4.43 14.98
N ARG A 100 6.88 4.28 14.35
CA ARG A 100 7.04 4.36 12.90
C ARG A 100 6.96 3.00 12.22
N SER A 101 7.19 1.90 12.93
CA SER A 101 7.15 0.56 12.32
C SER A 101 5.74 -0.04 12.33
N GLU A 102 5.39 -0.72 11.24
CA GLU A 102 4.16 -1.51 11.11
C GLU A 102 3.96 -2.47 12.30
N THR A 103 5.04 -3.12 12.74
CA THR A 103 5.03 -4.10 13.84
C THR A 103 4.69 -3.49 15.20
N SER A 104 4.81 -2.18 15.35
CA SER A 104 4.52 -1.47 16.59
C SER A 104 3.20 -0.70 16.53
N CYS A 105 2.63 -0.55 15.33
CA CYS A 105 1.29 0.00 15.17
C CYS A 105 0.26 -1.05 15.59
N CYS A 106 -0.88 -0.58 16.10
CA CYS A 106 -2.00 -1.47 16.40
C CYS A 106 -2.50 -2.09 15.09
N LEU A 107 -2.48 -3.43 14.95
CA LEU A 107 -2.90 -4.11 13.71
C LEU A 107 -4.30 -3.69 13.25
N SER A 108 -5.22 -3.45 14.19
CA SER A 108 -6.56 -2.96 13.90
C SER A 108 -6.58 -1.54 13.31
N PHE A 109 -5.65 -0.67 13.69
CA PHE A 109 -5.49 0.67 13.12
C PHE A 109 -4.93 0.59 11.69
N VAL A 110 -3.97 -0.30 11.44
CA VAL A 110 -3.35 -0.47 10.12
C VAL A 110 -4.33 -1.10 9.14
N GLN A 111 -4.88 -2.26 9.47
CA GLN A 111 -5.82 -2.98 8.63
C GLN A 111 -7.18 -2.26 8.52
N GLY A 112 -7.65 -1.63 9.61
CA GLY A 112 -8.87 -0.84 9.59
C GLY A 112 -8.77 0.39 8.68
N TRP A 113 -7.61 1.04 8.60
CA TRP A 113 -7.39 2.13 7.63
C TRP A 113 -7.46 1.63 6.19
N ALA A 114 -6.83 0.49 5.89
CA ALA A 114 -6.83 -0.06 4.55
C ALA A 114 -8.22 -0.51 4.09
N LEU A 115 -9.02 -1.12 4.99
CA LEU A 115 -10.44 -1.40 4.73
C LEU A 115 -11.28 -0.13 4.55
N TYR A 116 -10.99 0.94 5.29
CA TYR A 116 -11.61 2.24 5.07
C TYR A 116 -11.24 2.82 3.68
N ALA A 117 -9.98 2.67 3.26
CA ALA A 117 -9.51 3.12 1.96
C ALA A 117 -10.18 2.36 0.80
N GLU A 118 -10.45 1.06 0.96
CA GLU A 118 -11.27 0.29 0.01
C GLU A 118 -12.67 0.91 -0.15
N HIS A 119 -13.36 1.16 0.96
CA HIS A 119 -14.72 1.72 0.93
C HIS A 119 -14.76 3.16 0.40
N LEU A 120 -13.70 3.96 0.61
CA LEU A 120 -13.62 5.32 0.09
C LEU A 120 -13.59 5.36 -1.45
N GLY A 121 -13.17 4.28 -2.10
CA GLY A 121 -13.11 4.18 -3.57
C GLY A 121 -14.38 3.69 -4.25
N GLU A 122 -15.42 3.29 -3.50
CA GLU A 122 -16.74 2.92 -4.04
C GLU A 122 -17.50 4.14 -4.59
#